data_AF-S8BU42-F1
#
_entry.id   AF-S8BU42-F1
#
_cell.length_a   1.000
_cell.length_b   1.000
_cell.length_c   1.000
_cell.angle_alpha   90.00
_cell.angle_beta   90.00
_cell.angle_gamma   90.00
#
_symmetry.space_group_name_H-M   'P 1'
#
loop_
_entity.id
_entity.type
_entity.pdbx_description
1 polymer ?
#
loop_
_entity_poly.entity_id
_entity_poly.type
_entity_poly.pdbx_seq_one_letter_code
_entity_poly.pdbx_strand_id
1 'polypeptide(L)' 'KMQQQASDAMNSASTLPLSYVSTEQIQKHLDENKNLILAILESQKMGKVAECAHYQAILQKNLMYLAAIADAQPQ' A
#
# COMPACT_ATOMS: atom_id res chain seq x y z
N LYS A 1 41.65 -19.10 -6.21
CA LYS A 1 40.87 -18.32 -5.22
C LYS A 1 39.50 -18.06 -5.83
N MET A 2 38.50 -18.81 -5.37
CA MET A 2 37.10 -18.56 -5.71
C MET A 2 36.68 -17.26 -5.03
N GLN A 3 36.21 -16.28 -5.81
CA GLN A 3 35.55 -15.10 -5.27
C GLN A 3 34.11 -15.12 -5.79
N GLN A 4 33.22 -15.39 -4.85
CA GLN A 4 31.78 -15.34 -4.94
C GLN A 4 31.34 -13.88 -4.77
N GLN A 5 30.42 -13.40 -5.61
CA GLN A 5 29.51 -12.33 -5.21
C GLN A 5 28.20 -12.49 -5.97
N ALA A 6 27.17 -12.87 -5.22
CA ALA A 6 25.80 -12.91 -5.67
C ALA A 6 25.30 -11.47 -5.83
N SER A 7 24.68 -11.20 -6.97
CA SER A 7 24.01 -9.93 -7.25
C SER A 7 22.59 -10.03 -6.73
N ASP A 8 22.32 -9.43 -5.56
CA ASP A 8 20.98 -9.17 -5.06
C ASP A 8 20.25 -8.19 -5.99
N ALA A 9 19.57 -8.72 -7.01
CA ALA A 9 18.63 -7.98 -7.83
C ALA A 9 17.26 -8.04 -7.16
N MET A 10 17.07 -7.27 -6.08
CA MET A 10 15.80 -7.17 -5.38
C MET A 10 15.22 -5.77 -5.52
N ASN A 11 14.04 -5.75 -6.14
CA ASN A 11 13.00 -4.73 -6.00
C ASN A 11 13.21 -3.40 -6.75
N SER A 12 12.91 -3.42 -8.05
CA SER A 12 12.45 -2.23 -8.79
C SER A 12 11.04 -1.83 -8.30
N ALA A 13 10.93 -1.38 -7.05
CA ALA A 13 9.76 -0.61 -6.64
C ALA A 13 9.92 0.77 -7.28
N SER A 14 9.16 1.00 -8.35
CA SER A 14 9.10 2.28 -9.05
C SER A 14 8.86 3.41 -8.06
N THR A 15 9.93 4.12 -7.69
CA THR A 15 9.90 5.33 -6.89
C THR A 15 9.40 6.45 -7.78
N LEU A 16 8.08 6.52 -7.97
CA LEU A 16 7.46 7.79 -8.32
C LEU A 16 7.83 8.79 -7.21
N PRO A 17 8.30 10.01 -7.56
CA PRO A 17 8.67 10.98 -6.55
C PRO A 17 7.43 11.32 -5.70
N LEU A 18 7.46 10.94 -4.42
CA LEU A 18 6.43 11.22 -3.42
C LEU A 18 6.23 12.73 -3.17
N SER A 19 7.09 13.57 -3.75
CA SER A 19 7.16 15.02 -3.56
C SER A 19 6.01 15.81 -4.19
N TYR A 20 5.16 15.20 -5.03
CA TYR A 20 4.03 15.88 -5.70
C TYR A 20 2.71 15.12 -5.60
N VAL A 21 2.38 14.62 -4.41
CA VAL A 21 1.04 14.08 -4.16
C VAL A 21 0.10 15.23 -3.83
N SER A 22 -0.99 15.35 -4.60
CA SER A 22 -2.04 16.34 -4.32
C SER A 22 -2.96 15.89 -3.19
N THR A 23 -3.59 16.85 -2.52
CA THR A 23 -4.61 16.58 -1.49
C THR A 23 -5.80 15.78 -2.04
N GLU A 24 -6.15 15.95 -3.31
CA GLU A 24 -7.17 15.15 -4.00
C GLU A 24 -6.77 13.67 -4.09
N GLN A 25 -5.52 13.38 -4.44
CA GLN A 25 -5.03 11.99 -4.46
C GLN A 25 -5.02 11.39 -3.06
N ILE A 26 -4.66 12.16 -2.03
CA ILE A 26 -4.74 11.70 -0.64
C ILE A 26 -6.20 11.38 -0.28
N GLN A 27 -7.14 12.27 -0.59
CA GLN A 27 -8.55 12.06 -0.32
C GLN A 27 -9.10 10.80 -0.99
N LYS A 28 -8.71 10.56 -2.26
CA LYS A 28 -9.07 9.33 -2.98
C LYS A 28 -8.62 8.08 -2.24
N HIS A 29 -7.38 8.04 -1.73
CA HIS A 29 -6.89 6.88 -0.98
C HIS A 29 -7.61 6.74 0.37
N LEU A 30 -7.99 7.85 1.03
CA LEU A 30 -8.78 7.81 2.26
C LEU A 30 -10.19 7.26 2.04
N ASP A 31 -10.85 7.69 0.97
CA ASP A 31 -12.17 7.19 0.59
C ASP A 31 -12.12 5.71 0.19
N GLU A 32 -11.08 5.31 -0.55
CA GLU A 32 -10.83 3.90 -0.87
C GLU A 32 -10.58 3.06 0.38
N ASN A 33 -9.78 3.55 1.33
CA ASN A 33 -9.56 2.87 2.62
C ASN A 33 -10.86 2.67 3.40
N LYS A 34 -11.74 3.68 3.42
CA LYS A 34 -13.06 3.56 4.04
C LYS A 34 -13.90 2.46 3.37
N ASN A 35 -13.93 2.42 2.05
CA ASN A 35 -14.68 1.41 1.30
C ASN A 35 -14.10 0.00 1.52
N LEU A 36 -12.78 -0.13 1.55
CA LEU A 36 -12.09 -1.39 1.83
C LEU A 36 -12.40 -1.91 3.23
N ILE A 37 -12.40 -1.04 4.25
CA ILE A 37 -12.78 -1.43 5.63
C ILE A 37 -14.21 -1.97 5.67
N LEU A 38 -15.16 -1.29 5.00
CA LEU A 38 -16.54 -1.76 4.92
C LEU A 38 -16.64 -3.11 4.19
N ALA A 39 -15.92 -3.28 3.08
CA ALA A 39 -15.89 -4.52 2.31
C ALA A 39 -15.25 -5.69 3.09
N ILE A 40 -14.22 -5.43 3.88
CA ILE A 40 -13.59 -6.42 4.78
C ILE A 40 -14.59 -6.87 5.84
N LEU A 41 -15.26 -5.93 6.52
CA LEU A 41 -16.25 -6.24 7.55
C LEU A 41 -17.39 -7.10 6.98
N GLU A 42 -17.87 -6.76 5.78
CA GLU A 42 -18.92 -7.54 5.13
C GLU A 42 -18.44 -8.92 4.70
N SER A 43 -17.23 -9.01 4.14
CA SER A 43 -16.63 -10.29 3.74
C SER A 43 -16.43 -11.23 4.94
N GLN A 44 -16.05 -10.69 6.09
CA GLN A 44 -15.93 -11.45 7.34
C GLN A 44 -17.29 -11.98 7.82
N LYS A 45 -18.35 -11.15 7.78
CA LYS A 45 -19.71 -11.59 8.13
C LYS A 45 -20.23 -12.69 7.21
N MET A 46 -19.87 -12.65 5.93
CA MET A 46 -20.27 -13.66 4.94
C MET A 46 -19.37 -14.91 4.93
N GLY A 47 -18.27 -14.94 5.69
CA GLY A 47 -17.29 -16.04 5.65
C GLY A 47 -16.44 -16.08 4.37
N LYS A 48 -16.36 -14.96 3.63
CA LYS A 48 -15.60 -14.81 2.38
C LYS A 48 -14.13 -14.50 2.66
N VAL A 49 -13.39 -15.54 3.05
CA VAL A 49 -11.98 -15.43 3.49
C VAL A 49 -11.05 -14.92 2.38
N ALA A 50 -11.26 -15.36 1.13
CA ALA A 50 -10.42 -14.96 0.00
C ALA A 50 -10.59 -13.46 -0.32
N GLU A 51 -11.83 -12.99 -0.38
CA GLU A 51 -12.16 -11.58 -0.61
C GLU A 51 -11.69 -10.70 0.54
N CYS A 52 -11.85 -11.16 1.79
CA CYS A 52 -11.30 -10.48 2.96
C CYS A 52 -9.78 -10.28 2.84
N ALA A 53 -9.03 -11.34 2.51
CA ALA A 53 -7.57 -11.27 2.35
C ALA A 53 -7.18 -10.33 1.20
N HIS A 54 -7.93 -10.35 0.09
CA HIS A 54 -7.71 -9.45 -1.04
C HIS A 54 -7.89 -7.98 -0.64
N TYR A 55 -9.02 -7.64 0.00
CA TYR A 55 -9.27 -6.27 0.43
C TYR A 55 -8.27 -5.81 1.49
N GLN A 56 -7.83 -6.70 2.39
CA GLN A 56 -6.79 -6.41 3.37
C GLN A 56 -5.45 -6.05 2.72
N ALA A 57 -5.04 -6.77 1.65
CA ALA A 57 -3.80 -6.48 0.95
C ALA A 57 -3.82 -5.09 0.28
N ILE A 58 -4.96 -4.71 -0.32
CA ILE A 58 -5.13 -3.38 -0.92
C ILE A 58 -5.10 -2.30 0.17
N LEU A 59 -5.83 -2.51 1.28
CA LEU A 59 -5.85 -1.56 2.41
C LEU A 59 -4.45 -1.33 2.97
N GLN A 60 -3.67 -2.39 3.15
CA GLN A 60 -2.27 -2.29 3.61
C GLN A 60 -1.41 -1.46 2.66
N LYS A 61 -1.54 -1.69 1.34
CA LYS A 61 -0.80 -0.92 0.33
C LYS A 61 -1.15 0.57 0.39
N ASN A 62 -2.43 0.91 0.51
CA ASN A 62 -2.87 2.30 0.56
C ASN A 62 -2.40 3.00 1.84
N LEU A 63 -2.44 2.32 2.99
CA LEU A 63 -1.93 2.85 4.25
C LEU A 63 -0.42 3.08 4.19
N MET A 64 0.33 2.13 3.63
CA MET A 64 1.78 2.27 3.48
C MET A 64 2.15 3.41 2.52
N TYR A 65 1.37 3.60 1.45
CA TYR A 65 1.53 4.72 0.53
C TYR A 65 1.27 6.08 1.22
N LEU A 66 0.18 6.19 1.99
CA LEU A 66 -0.13 7.40 2.75
C LEU A 66 0.94 7.71 3.81
N ALA A 67 1.46 6.70 4.50
CA ALA A 67 2.57 6.86 5.46
C ALA A 67 3.84 7.37 4.76
N ALA A 68 4.21 6.79 3.63
CA ALA A 68 5.38 7.22 2.86
C ALA A 68 5.27 8.68 2.38
N ILE A 69 4.07 9.13 2.00
CA ILE A 69 3.80 10.53 1.65
C ILE A 69 3.98 11.44 2.87
N ALA A 70 3.44 11.03 4.02
CA ALA A 70 3.53 11.80 5.27
C ALA A 70 4.99 11.94 5.73
N ASP A 71 5.78 10.87 5.65
CA ASP A 71 7.20 10.85 6.01
C ASP A 71 8.06 11.71 5.05
N ALA A 72 7.63 11.85 3.80
CA ALA A 72 8.33 12.64 2.79
C ALA A 72 8.05 14.16 2.87
N GLN A 73 7.15 14.61 3.75
CA GLN A 73 6.90 16.04 3.97
C GLN A 73 8.04 16.67 4.79
N PRO A 74 8.41 17.94 4.52
CA PRO A 74 9.32 18.68 5.38
C PRO A 74 8.78 18.76 6.82
N GLN A 75 9.62 18.44 7.81
CA GLN A 75 9.30 18.48 9.25
C GLN A 75 9.32 19.91 9.81
#